data_AF-A0A4S2HL21-F1
#
_entry.id   AF-A0A4S2HL21-F1
#
_cell.length_a   1.000
_cell.length_b   1.000
_cell.length_c   1.000
_cell.angle_alpha   90.00
_cell.angle_beta   90.00
_cell.angle_gamma   90.00
#
_symmetry.space_group_name_H-M   'P 1'
#
loop_
_entity.id
_entity.type
_entity.pdbx_description
1 polymer ?
#
loop_
_entity_poly.entity_id
_entity_poly.type
_entity_poly.pdbx_seq_one_letter_code
_entity_poly.pdbx_strand_id
1 'polypeptide(L)'
;MVIYYKQITEGYSDRYNFEVMQKVGLDRNEVSAIVHKEIRTMFFLPLLIAVIHLAVSLYAVAMLLAVFGLTNVLALLLCASTISLLFAFIYVVMYFSTAKTYCKIVMR
;
A
#
# COMPACT_ATOMS: atom_id res chain seq x y z
N MET A 1 1.99 -2.15 -8.54
CA MET A 1 1.78 -1.62 -9.91
C MET A 1 0.31 -1.56 -10.29
N VAL A 2 -0.47 -2.64 -10.21
CA VAL A 2 -1.93 -2.61 -10.51
C VAL A 2 -2.69 -1.53 -9.72
N ILE A 3 -2.47 -1.43 -8.40
CA ILE A 3 -3.13 -0.43 -7.55
C ILE A 3 -2.80 1.00 -7.99
N TYR A 4 -1.53 1.27 -8.33
CA TYR A 4 -1.12 2.59 -8.83
C TYR A 4 -1.93 2.98 -10.06
N TYR A 5 -1.92 2.14 -11.11
CA TYR A 5 -2.66 2.44 -12.33
C TYR A 5 -4.15 2.58 -12.09
N LYS A 6 -4.74 1.70 -11.27
CA LYS A 6 -6.16 1.77 -10.92
C LYS A 6 -6.51 3.11 -10.28
N GLN A 7 -5.74 3.54 -9.28
CA GLN A 7 -5.98 4.78 -8.55
C GLN A 7 -5.80 6.01 -9.43
N ILE A 8 -4.82 6.01 -10.33
CA ILE A 8 -4.67 7.11 -11.28
C ILE A 8 -5.90 7.20 -12.19
N THR A 9 -6.40 6.08 -12.73
CA THR A 9 -7.61 6.04 -13.56
C THR A 9 -8.84 6.49 -12.78
N GLU A 10 -9.02 6.04 -11.54
CA GLU A 10 -10.10 6.50 -10.65
C GLU A 10 -9.99 8.01 -10.40
N GLY A 11 -8.80 8.55 -10.13
CA GLY A 11 -8.62 9.99 -9.95
C GLY A 11 -9.01 10.84 -11.16
N TYR A 12 -8.84 10.33 -12.38
CA TYR A 12 -9.37 11.00 -13.58
C TYR A 12 -10.89 10.96 -13.66
N SER A 13 -11.51 9.84 -13.28
CA SER A 13 -12.96 9.68 -13.22
C SER A 13 -13.60 10.57 -12.14
N ASP A 14 -12.94 10.68 -10.98
CA ASP A 14 -13.46 11.38 -9.80
C ASP A 14 -13.28 12.90 -9.87
N ARG A 15 -12.41 13.39 -10.76
CA ARG A 15 -12.10 14.82 -10.92
C ARG A 15 -13.35 15.68 -11.03
N TYR A 16 -14.33 15.27 -11.85
CA TYR A 16 -15.58 16.02 -12.01
C TYR A 16 -16.38 16.11 -10.71
N ASN A 17 -16.48 14.99 -9.97
CA ASN A 17 -17.22 14.95 -8.71
C ASN A 17 -16.60 15.86 -7.64
N PHE A 18 -15.27 15.85 -7.54
CA PHE A 18 -14.55 16.74 -6.62
C PHE A 18 -14.66 18.22 -7.02
N GLU A 19 -14.69 18.54 -8.32
CA GLU A 19 -14.96 19.90 -8.79
C GLU A 19 -16.36 20.38 -8.38
N VAL A 20 -17.37 19.50 -8.46
CA VAL A 20 -18.72 19.78 -7.98
C VAL A 20 -18.72 19.99 -6.46
N MET A 21 -18.03 19.15 -5.68
CA MET A 21 -17.93 19.30 -4.22
C MET A 21 -17.29 20.64 -3.83
N GLN A 22 -16.28 21.11 -4.57
CA GLN A 22 -15.70 22.43 -4.35
C GLN A 22 -16.70 23.56 -4.60
N LYS A 23 -17.54 23.45 -5.64
CA LYS A 23 -18.60 24.43 -5.94
C LYS A 23 -19.69 24.47 -4.86
N VAL A 24 -19.88 23.37 -4.12
CA VAL A 24 -20.86 23.26 -3.03
C VAL A 24 -20.26 23.66 -1.67
N GLY A 25 -18.96 23.98 -1.60
CA GLY A 25 -18.33 24.61 -0.43
C GLY A 25 -17.16 23.85 0.19
N LEU A 26 -16.71 22.74 -0.42
CA LEU A 26 -15.57 21.98 0.06
C LEU A 26 -14.25 22.71 -0.27
N ASP A 27 -13.39 22.96 0.72
CA ASP A 27 -12.10 23.61 0.46
C ASP A 27 -11.07 22.62 -0.13
N ARG A 28 -10.04 23.14 -0.80
CA ARG A 28 -8.95 22.34 -1.38
C ARG A 28 -8.24 21.46 -0.34
N ASN A 29 -8.12 21.93 0.91
CA ASN A 29 -7.50 21.15 1.98
C ASN A 29 -8.35 19.93 2.37
N GLU A 30 -9.68 20.08 2.36
CA GLU A 30 -10.61 18.97 2.64
C GLU A 30 -10.56 17.93 1.51
N VAL A 31 -10.54 18.37 0.25
CA VAL A 31 -10.31 17.49 -0.90
C VAL A 31 -9.04 16.67 -0.72
N SER A 32 -7.93 17.34 -0.40
CA SER A 32 -6.65 16.66 -0.20
C SER A 32 -6.71 15.65 0.94
N ALA A 33 -7.36 16.00 2.06
CA ALA A 33 -7.51 15.11 3.21
C ALA A 33 -8.32 13.85 2.87
N ILE A 34 -9.41 13.99 2.10
CA ILE A 34 -10.23 12.87 1.63
C ILE A 34 -9.40 11.92 0.75
N VAL A 35 -8.70 12.47 -0.25
CA VAL A 35 -7.83 11.70 -1.15
C VAL A 35 -6.76 10.93 -0.38
N HIS A 36 -6.07 11.57 0.58
CA HIS A 36 -5.05 10.89 1.38
C HIS A 36 -5.64 9.76 2.23
N LYS A 37 -6.84 9.94 2.79
CA LYS A 37 -7.52 8.91 3.59
C LYS A 37 -7.92 7.71 2.74
N GLU A 38 -8.44 7.95 1.54
CA GLU A 38 -8.86 6.91 0.60
C GLU A 38 -7.68 6.07 0.14
N ILE A 39 -6.67 6.74 -0.43
CA ILE A 39 -5.46 6.08 -0.95
C ILE A 39 -4.75 5.33 0.18
N ARG A 40 -4.67 5.90 1.39
CA ARG A 40 -4.07 5.22 2.54
C ARG A 40 -4.79 3.91 2.86
N THR A 41 -6.12 3.93 2.86
CA THR A 41 -6.91 2.72 3.19
C THR A 41 -6.70 1.63 2.13
N MET A 42 -6.71 2.00 0.86
CA MET A 42 -6.55 1.05 -0.25
C MET A 42 -5.14 0.47 -0.36
N PHE A 43 -4.11 1.21 0.06
CA PHE A 43 -2.73 0.72 0.11
C PHE A 43 -2.41 -0.03 1.41
N PHE A 44 -2.88 0.42 2.57
CA PHE A 44 -2.50 -0.19 3.84
C PHE A 44 -3.13 -1.58 4.04
N LEU A 45 -4.35 -1.79 3.55
CA LEU A 45 -5.05 -3.07 3.69
C LEU A 45 -4.29 -4.25 3.03
N PRO A 46 -3.87 -4.18 1.75
CA PRO A 46 -3.03 -5.23 1.15
C PRO A 46 -1.71 -5.46 1.87
N LEU A 47 -1.08 -4.41 2.39
CA LEU A 47 0.19 -4.53 3.14
C LEU A 47 -0.01 -5.33 4.42
N LEU A 48 -1.08 -5.05 5.18
CA LEU A 48 -1.42 -5.80 6.39
C LEU A 48 -1.65 -7.29 6.08
N ILE A 49 -2.42 -7.58 5.03
CA ILE A 49 -2.70 -8.95 4.60
C ILE A 49 -1.40 -9.67 4.23
N ALA A 50 -0.48 -9.00 3.52
CA ALA A 50 0.82 -9.55 3.16
C ALA A 50 1.67 -9.90 4.39
N VAL A 51 1.69 -9.06 5.42
CA VAL A 51 2.42 -9.31 6.67
C VAL A 51 1.84 -10.51 7.43
N ILE A 52 0.50 -10.58 7.54
CA ILE A 52 -0.18 -11.72 8.18
C ILE A 52 0.11 -13.02 7.41
N HIS A 53 0.00 -12.98 6.08
CA HIS A 53 0.28 -14.12 5.23
C HIS A 53 1.73 -14.60 5.37
N LEU A 54 2.69 -13.67 5.43
CA LEU A 54 4.10 -13.97 5.66
C LEU A 54 4.33 -14.63 7.03
N ALA A 55 3.71 -14.12 8.09
CA ALA A 55 3.84 -14.68 9.43
C ALA A 55 3.37 -16.15 9.50
N VAL A 56 2.24 -16.46 8.87
CA VAL A 56 1.71 -17.84 8.78
C VAL A 56 2.62 -18.71 7.92
N SER A 57 3.12 -18.18 6.79
CA SER A 57 4.03 -18.90 5.89
C SER A 57 5.35 -19.26 6.58
N LEU A 58 5.92 -18.36 7.39
CA LEU A 58 7.16 -18.61 8.13
C LEU A 58 7.05 -19.80 9.08
N TYR A 59 5.90 -20.00 9.73
CA TYR A 59 5.67 -21.18 10.56
C TYR A 59 5.76 -22.48 9.74
N ALA A 60 5.05 -22.54 8.61
CA ALA A 60 5.06 -23.71 7.74
C ALA A 60 6.46 -23.99 7.15
N VAL A 61 7.17 -22.94 6.72
CA VAL A 61 8.53 -23.06 6.18
C VAL A 61 9.53 -23.51 7.25
N ALA A 62 9.42 -23.01 8.48
CA ALA A 62 10.26 -23.44 9.59
C ALA A 62 10.09 -24.94 9.90
N MET A 63 8.85 -25.44 9.89
CA MET A 63 8.56 -26.86 10.09
C MET A 63 9.17 -27.72 8.97
N LEU A 64 9.04 -27.29 7.71
CA LEU A 64 9.62 -27.99 6.58
C LEU A 64 11.15 -28.04 6.67
N LEU A 65 11.80 -26.91 6.96
CA LEU A 65 13.25 -26.82 7.09
C LEU A 65 13.80 -27.70 8.23
N ALA A 66 13.05 -27.81 9.34
CA ALA A 66 13.41 -28.69 10.44
C ALA A 66 13.48 -30.18 10.03
N VAL A 67 12.60 -30.63 9.13
CA VAL A 67 12.64 -32.01 8.58
C VAL A 67 13.93 -32.28 7.80
N PHE A 68 14.48 -31.26 7.13
CA PHE A 68 15.76 -31.34 6.44
C PHE A 68 16.97 -31.11 7.36
N GLY A 69 16.77 -31.02 8.67
CA GLY A 69 17.83 -30.75 9.65
C GLY A 69 18.31 -29.29 9.66
N LEU A 70 17.64 -28.39 8.95
CA LEU A 70 18.01 -26.98 8.83
C LEU A 70 17.28 -26.15 9.90
N THR A 71 17.80 -26.16 11.12
CA THR A 71 17.14 -25.54 12.30
C THR A 71 17.58 -24.10 12.58
N ASN A 72 18.33 -23.47 11.66
CA ASN A 72 18.79 -22.09 11.85
C ASN A 72 17.64 -21.08 11.61
N VAL A 73 16.80 -20.91 12.63
CA VAL A 73 15.67 -19.98 12.63
C VAL A 73 16.13 -18.53 12.48
N LEU A 74 17.32 -18.19 12.99
CA LEU A 74 17.86 -16.85 12.90
C LEU A 74 18.13 -16.46 11.43
N ALA A 75 18.72 -17.36 10.65
CA ALA A 75 18.95 -17.15 9.22
C ALA A 75 17.62 -16.99 8.45
N LEU A 76 16.62 -17.80 8.78
CA LEU A 76 15.28 -17.69 8.19
C LEU A 76 14.65 -16.31 8.48
N LEU A 77 14.70 -15.85 9.74
CA LEU A 77 14.13 -14.57 10.14
C LEU A 77 14.88 -13.38 9.54
N LEU A 78 16.21 -13.43 9.43
CA LEU A 78 17.01 -12.38 8.79
C LEU A 78 16.69 -12.26 7.30
N CYS A 79 16.62 -13.37 6.57
CA CYS A 79 16.25 -13.36 5.16
C CYS A 79 14.83 -12.84 4.96
N ALA A 80 13.87 -13.35 5.73
CA ALA A 80 12.47 -12.94 5.63
C ALA A 80 12.27 -11.46 5.97
N SER A 81 12.88 -10.97 7.05
CA SER A 81 12.80 -9.57 7.44
C SER A 81 13.44 -8.64 6.42
N THR A 82 14.59 -9.01 5.83
CA THR A 82 15.26 -8.22 4.80
C THR A 82 14.37 -8.04 3.57
N ILE A 83 13.77 -9.12 3.06
CA ILE A 83 12.87 -9.06 1.90
C ILE A 83 11.59 -8.27 2.23
N SER A 84 11.03 -8.49 3.42
CA SER A 84 9.82 -7.81 3.86
C SER A 84 10.03 -6.29 4.04
N LEU A 85 11.20 -5.88 4.54
CA LEU A 85 11.60 -4.47 4.61
C LEU A 85 11.74 -3.83 3.24
N LEU A 86 12.38 -4.53 2.29
CA LEU A 86 12.52 -4.04 0.91
C LEU A 86 11.14 -3.88 0.26
N PHE A 87 10.26 -4.86 0.44
CA PHE A 87 8.88 -4.79 -0.05
C PHE A 87 8.13 -3.61 0.55
N ALA A 88 8.18 -3.45 1.89
CA ALA A 88 7.53 -2.33 2.59
C ALA A 88 8.05 -0.97 2.11
N PHE A 89 9.37 -0.84 1.89
CA PHE A 89 9.98 0.38 1.37
C PHE A 89 9.43 0.75 -0.02
N ILE A 90 9.44 -0.20 -0.96
CA ILE A 90 8.87 0.00 -2.30
C ILE A 90 7.39 0.37 -2.19
N TYR A 91 6.65 -0.28 -1.29
CA TYR A 91 5.23 -0.04 -1.09
C TYR A 91 4.94 1.39 -0.59
N VAL A 92 5.74 1.89 0.34
CA VAL A 92 5.64 3.28 0.84
C VAL A 92 5.95 4.30 -0.25
N VAL A 93 6.99 4.07 -1.07
CA VAL A 93 7.30 4.94 -2.22
C VAL A 93 6.14 4.99 -3.21
N MET A 94 5.50 3.85 -3.46
CA MET A 94 4.31 3.77 -4.32
C MET A 94 3.12 4.52 -3.74
N TYR A 95 2.89 4.44 -2.43
CA TYR A 95 1.83 5.21 -1.75
C TYR A 95 2.01 6.71 -1.99
N PHE A 96 3.20 7.27 -1.68
CA PHE A 96 3.45 8.70 -1.84
C PHE A 96 3.34 9.15 -3.30
N SER A 97 3.87 8.35 -4.23
CA SER A 97 3.76 8.62 -5.67
C SER A 97 2.30 8.67 -6.14
N THR A 98 1.47 7.74 -5.65
CA THR A 98 0.04 7.67 -6.00
C THR A 98 -0.72 8.85 -5.41
N ALA A 99 -0.55 9.11 -4.11
CA ALA A 99 -1.23 10.21 -3.42
C ALA A 99 -0.94 11.57 -4.05
N LYS A 100 0.34 11.84 -4.35
CA LYS A 100 0.77 13.08 -5.02
C LYS A 100 0.14 13.22 -6.40
N THR A 101 0.12 12.16 -7.19
CA THR A 101 -0.38 12.20 -8.57
C THR A 101 -1.90 12.31 -8.60
N TYR A 102 -2.61 11.56 -7.76
CA TYR A 102 -4.07 11.64 -7.64
C TYR A 102 -4.50 13.04 -7.21
N CYS A 103 -3.90 13.60 -6.16
CA CYS A 103 -4.20 14.95 -5.69
C CYS A 103 -3.96 16.00 -6.79
N LYS A 104 -2.89 15.83 -7.59
CA LYS A 104 -2.60 16.69 -8.74
C LYS A 104 -3.63 16.57 -9.86
N ILE A 105 -4.20 15.38 -10.10
CA ILE A 105 -5.24 15.18 -11.11
C ILE A 105 -6.55 15.83 -10.68
N VAL A 106 -6.95 15.63 -9.43
CA VAL A 106 -8.23 16.12 -8.90
C VAL A 106 -8.25 17.62 -8.65
N MET A 107 -7.15 18.22 -8.20
CA MET A 107 -7.09 19.66 -7.89
C MET A 107 -6.77 20.57 -9.08
N ARG A 108 -6.57 19.99 -10.26
CA ARG A 108 -6.33 20.70 -11.52
C ARG A 108 -7.64 20.91 -12.26
#